data_AF-A0A2G4HIC0-F1
#
_entry.id   AF-A0A2G4HIC0-F1
#
_cell.length_a   1.000
_cell.length_b   1.000
_cell.length_c   1.000
_cell.angle_alpha   90.00
_cell.angle_beta   90.00
_cell.angle_gamma   90.00
#
_symmetry.space_group_name_H-M   'P 1'
#
loop_
_entity.id
_entity.type
_entity.pdbx_description
1 polymer ?
#
loop_
_entity_poly.entity_id
_entity_poly.type
_entity_poly.pdbx_seq_one_letter_code
_entity_poly.pdbx_strand_id
1 'polypeptide(L)'
;MPKFQQTALQLTVNEAVDRLLRWAVNPWRRLSLLVIVLLGAYFIGTALSTLTSTSGFSEPLAALLPVGLIELAVRWRRSLIRQTGDKLGLQLLDMARIGLLYGLLMEGFKIL
;
A
#
# COMPACT_ATOMS: atom_id res chain seq x y z
N MET A 1 18.18 -29.07 -6.30
CA MET A 1 17.39 -27.90 -5.83
C MET A 1 16.80 -27.22 -7.07
N PRO A 2 15.48 -27.14 -7.22
CA PRO A 2 14.88 -26.63 -8.46
C PRO A 2 15.17 -25.13 -8.59
N LYS A 3 15.80 -24.73 -9.70
CA LYS A 3 15.99 -23.33 -10.07
C LYS A 3 14.62 -22.77 -10.42
N PHE A 4 14.08 -21.84 -9.62
CA PHE A 4 12.88 -21.11 -9.98
C PHE A 4 13.06 -20.48 -11.35
N GLN A 5 12.18 -20.82 -12.29
CA GLN A 5 12.24 -20.35 -13.65
C GLN A 5 11.83 -18.87 -13.63
N GLN A 6 12.78 -17.98 -13.90
CA GLN A 6 12.52 -16.56 -14.02
C GLN A 6 11.59 -16.35 -15.22
N THR A 7 10.33 -16.02 -14.95
CA THR A 7 9.36 -15.73 -16.00
C THR A 7 9.67 -14.35 -16.59
N ALA A 8 9.36 -14.12 -17.87
CA ALA A 8 9.57 -12.83 -18.52
C ALA A 8 8.88 -11.66 -17.76
N LEU A 9 7.81 -11.96 -17.03
CA LEU A 9 7.16 -11.04 -16.09
C LEU A 9 8.05 -10.67 -14.90
N GLN A 10 8.76 -11.64 -14.29
CA GLN A 10 9.65 -11.34 -13.17
C GLN A 10 10.82 -10.46 -13.60
N LEU A 11 11.37 -10.67 -14.79
CA LEU A 11 12.47 -9.85 -15.31
C LEU A 11 12.00 -8.42 -15.59
N THR A 12 10.87 -8.26 -16.28
CA THR A 12 10.32 -6.92 -16.59
C THR A 12 9.86 -6.16 -15.34
N VAL A 13 9.26 -6.85 -14.36
CA VAL A 13 8.88 -6.25 -13.08
C VAL A 13 10.11 -5.83 -12.27
N ASN A 14 11.13 -6.69 -12.17
CA ASN A 14 12.37 -6.33 -11.46
C ASN A 14 13.06 -5.14 -12.12
N GLU A 15 13.12 -5.10 -13.46
CA GLU A 15 13.74 -3.99 -14.17
C GLU A 15 12.96 -2.67 -13.98
N ALA A 16 11.62 -2.74 -13.96
CA ALA A 16 10.77 -1.59 -13.66
C ALA A 16 10.99 -1.07 -12.23
N VAL A 17 11.09 -1.98 -11.26
CA VAL A 17 11.39 -1.64 -9.86
C VAL A 17 12.77 -1.01 -9.75
N ASP A 18 13.80 -1.57 -10.38
CA ASP A 18 15.16 -1.02 -10.35
C ASP A 18 15.25 0.35 -11.04
N ARG A 19 14.49 0.58 -12.11
CA ARG A 19 14.36 1.91 -12.74
C ARG A 19 13.68 2.91 -11.79
N LEU A 20 12.62 2.50 -11.09
CA LEU A 20 11.93 3.33 -10.10
C LEU A 20 12.85 3.68 -8.92
N LEU A 21 13.59 2.70 -8.38
CA LEU A 21 14.55 2.92 -7.29
C LEU A 21 15.63 3.92 -7.71
N ARG A 22 16.22 3.74 -8.90
CA ARG A 22 17.21 4.69 -9.46
C ARG A 22 16.65 6.09 -9.69
N TRP A 23 15.40 6.20 -10.15
CA TRP A 23 14.71 7.48 -10.32
C TRP A 23 14.43 8.18 -8.97
N ALA A 24 14.13 7.38 -7.93
CA ALA A 24 13.84 7.83 -6.57
C ALA A 24 15.09 8.09 -5.70
N VAL A 25 16.31 7.98 -6.26
CA VAL A 25 17.56 8.40 -5.57
C VAL A 25 17.55 9.90 -5.27
N ASN A 26 16.91 10.72 -6.12
CA ASN A 26 16.76 12.15 -5.85
C ASN A 26 15.76 12.38 -4.69
N PRO A 27 16.16 13.08 -3.61
CA PRO A 27 15.32 13.27 -2.43
C PRO A 27 13.98 13.96 -2.73
N TRP A 28 13.94 14.88 -3.70
CA TRP A 28 12.70 15.56 -4.09
C TRP A 28 11.72 14.62 -4.80
N ARG A 29 12.23 13.77 -5.69
CA ARG A 29 11.41 12.76 -6.41
C ARG A 29 10.90 11.69 -5.47
N ARG A 30 11.74 11.27 -4.52
CA ARG A 30 11.33 10.38 -3.43
C ARG A 30 10.17 10.95 -2.65
N LEU A 31 10.26 12.22 -2.24
CA LEU A 31 9.20 12.88 -1.46
C LEU A 31 7.90 12.97 -2.27
N SER A 32 7.97 13.39 -3.53
CA SER A 32 6.78 13.39 -4.41
C SER A 32 6.13 12.02 -4.53
N LEU A 33 6.95 10.96 -4.67
CA LEU A 33 6.43 9.60 -4.78
C LEU A 33 5.78 9.13 -3.48
N LEU A 34 6.37 9.45 -2.32
CA LEU A 34 5.76 9.19 -1.00
C LEU A 34 4.42 9.91 -0.83
N VAL A 35 4.34 11.17 -1.26
CA VAL A 35 3.12 11.97 -1.21
C VAL A 35 2.04 11.40 -2.13
N ILE A 36 2.39 11.00 -3.36
CA ILE A 36 1.44 10.35 -4.29
C ILE A 36 0.88 9.07 -3.68
N VAL A 37 1.75 8.23 -3.11
CA VAL A 37 1.33 6.98 -2.45
C VAL A 37 0.44 7.26 -1.24
N LEU A 38 0.78 8.26 -0.42
CA LEU A 38 -0.03 8.70 0.71
C LEU A 38 -1.44 9.14 0.26
N LEU A 39 -1.53 10.04 -0.74
CA LEU A 39 -2.81 10.56 -1.23
C LEU A 39 -3.62 9.48 -1.94
N GLY A 40 -2.99 8.63 -2.75
CA GLY A 40 -3.66 7.53 -3.43
C GLY A 40 -4.24 6.52 -2.43
N ALA A 41 -3.47 6.17 -1.40
CA ALA A 41 -3.91 5.31 -0.33
C ALA A 41 -5.05 5.93 0.49
N TYR A 42 -4.98 7.23 0.79
CA TYR A 42 -6.07 7.97 1.43
C TYR A 42 -7.35 7.91 0.59
N PHE A 43 -7.26 8.18 -0.71
CA PHE A 43 -8.39 8.12 -1.62
C PHE A 43 -9.03 6.73 -1.65
N ILE A 44 -8.23 5.67 -1.76
CA ILE A 44 -8.73 4.28 -1.70
C ILE A 44 -9.42 4.00 -0.36
N GLY A 45 -8.83 4.45 0.76
CA GLY A 45 -9.42 4.29 2.09
C GLY A 45 -10.78 4.95 2.20
N THR A 46 -10.91 6.18 1.72
CA THR A 46 -12.20 6.89 1.68
C THR A 46 -13.21 6.20 0.77
N ALA A 47 -12.81 5.79 -0.44
CA ALA A 47 -13.71 5.12 -1.39
C ALA A 47 -14.25 3.81 -0.82
N LEU A 48 -13.40 2.98 -0.19
CA LEU A 48 -13.82 1.75 0.46
C LEU A 48 -14.80 2.01 1.59
N SER A 49 -14.53 3.03 2.41
CA SER A 49 -15.43 3.37 3.53
C SER A 49 -16.79 3.87 3.05
N THR A 50 -16.83 4.67 1.98
CA THR A 50 -18.08 5.10 1.36
C THR A 50 -18.83 3.92 0.74
N LEU A 51 -18.13 2.98 0.10
CA LEU A 51 -18.73 1.76 -0.43
C LEU A 51 -19.37 0.94 0.70
N THR A 52 -18.65 0.66 1.79
CA THR A 52 -19.19 -0.10 2.93
C THR A 52 -20.36 0.60 3.63
N SER A 53 -20.41 1.93 3.60
CA SER A 53 -21.50 2.70 4.22
C SER A 53 -22.73 2.81 3.33
N THR A 54 -22.54 2.88 2.00
CA THR A 54 -23.63 3.10 1.03
C THR A 54 -24.32 1.80 0.65
N SER A 55 -23.56 0.72 0.53
CA SER A 55 -24.13 -0.59 0.27
C SER A 55 -24.43 -1.23 1.61
N GLY A 56 -25.71 -1.55 1.86
CA GLY A 56 -26.18 -2.25 3.06
C GLY A 56 -25.67 -3.70 3.14
N PHE A 57 -24.36 -3.89 2.98
CA PHE A 57 -23.68 -5.14 3.21
C PHE A 57 -23.88 -5.57 4.66
N SER A 58 -23.91 -6.88 4.86
CA SER A 58 -23.86 -7.45 6.20
C SER A 58 -22.61 -6.93 6.92
N GLU A 59 -22.78 -6.45 8.16
CA GLU A 59 -21.71 -5.89 9.00
C GLU A 59 -20.39 -6.69 8.99
N PRO A 60 -20.37 -8.04 8.89
CA PRO A 60 -19.14 -8.80 8.80
C PRO A 60 -18.33 -8.52 7.53
N LEU A 61 -18.97 -8.28 6.38
CA LEU A 61 -18.26 -8.06 5.12
C LEU A 61 -17.61 -6.67 5.07
N ALA A 62 -18.28 -5.68 5.68
CA ALA A 62 -17.72 -4.35 5.86
C ALA A 62 -16.49 -4.36 6.76
N ALA A 63 -16.46 -5.20 7.81
CA ALA A 63 -15.30 -5.35 8.70
C ALA A 63 -14.12 -6.12 8.05
N LEU A 64 -14.40 -7.06 7.14
CA LEU A 64 -13.37 -7.87 6.49
C LEU A 64 -12.46 -7.07 5.56
N LEU A 65 -12.97 -6.03 4.88
CA LEU A 65 -12.18 -5.20 3.97
C LEU A 65 -11.02 -4.44 4.67
N PRO A 66 -11.26 -3.63 5.72
CA PRO A 66 -10.19 -2.93 6.42
C PRO A 66 -9.25 -3.89 7.14
N VAL A 67 -9.77 -4.99 7.72
CA VAL A 67 -8.93 -6.03 8.34
C VAL A 67 -8.02 -6.70 7.31
N GLY A 68 -8.55 -7.05 6.13
CA GLY A 68 -7.78 -7.64 5.04
C GLY A 68 -6.67 -6.70 4.54
N LEU A 69 -6.98 -5.41 4.38
CA LEU A 69 -5.99 -4.41 3.99
C LEU A 69 -4.89 -4.23 5.03
N ILE A 70 -5.26 -4.20 6.32
CA ILE A 70 -4.29 -4.11 7.41
C ILE A 70 -3.42 -5.37 7.45
N GLU A 71 -4.00 -6.56 7.31
CA GLU A 71 -3.26 -7.82 7.32
C GLU A 71 -2.29 -7.90 6.13
N LEU A 72 -2.72 -7.50 4.93
CA LEU A 72 -1.85 -7.39 3.75
C LEU A 72 -0.70 -6.41 4.01
N ALA A 73 -0.98 -5.23 4.57
CA ALA A 73 0.04 -4.25 4.91
C ALA A 73 1.04 -4.79 5.94
N VAL A 74 0.58 -5.49 6.98
CA VAL A 74 1.44 -6.10 8.01
C VAL A 74 2.28 -7.23 7.43
N ARG A 75 1.71 -8.05 6.53
CA ARG A 75 2.42 -9.16 5.89
C ARG A 75 3.50 -8.67 4.92
N TRP A 76 3.19 -7.65 4.11
CA TRP A 76 4.19 -7.01 3.25
C TRP A 76 5.26 -6.28 4.06
N ARG A 77 4.91 -5.62 5.17
CA ARG A 77 5.89 -4.97 6.06
C ARG A 77 6.89 -5.96 6.63
N ARG A 78 6.42 -7.13 7.11
CA ARG A 78 7.30 -8.19 7.61
C ARG A 78 8.26 -8.70 6.55
N SER A 79 7.80 -8.83 5.30
CA SER A 79 8.64 -9.24 4.17
C SER A 79 9.66 -8.16 3.77
N LEU A 80 9.31 -6.88 3.87
CA LEU A 80 10.20 -5.76 3.54
C LEU A 80 11.23 -5.48 4.63
N ILE A 81 10.88 -5.61 5.91
CA ILE A 81 11.84 -5.43 7.03
C ILE A 81 12.96 -6.48 6.96
N ARG A 82 12.65 -7.69 6.46
CA ARG A 82 13.64 -8.76 6.28
C ARG A 82 14.55 -8.55 5.07
N GLN A 83 14.25 -7.60 4.19
CA GLN A 83 15.09 -7.30 3.03
C GLN A 83 16.16 -6.26 3.42
N THR A 84 17.41 -6.69 3.39
CA THR A 84 18.58 -5.84 3.62
C THR A 84 18.86 -5.04 2.35
N GLY A 85 18.31 -3.83 2.24
CA GLY A 85 18.41 -3.00 1.03
C GLY A 85 17.85 -1.60 1.21
N ASP A 86 17.53 -0.94 0.09
CA ASP A 86 17.01 0.43 0.08
C ASP A 86 15.66 0.52 0.79
N LYS A 87 15.55 1.46 1.74
CA LYS A 87 14.38 1.61 2.63
C LYS A 87 13.18 2.26 1.94
N LEU A 88 13.29 2.59 0.64
CA LEU A 88 12.21 3.17 -0.15
C LEU A 88 10.91 2.37 -0.06
N GLY A 89 10.96 1.05 -0.30
CA GLY A 89 9.77 0.21 -0.25
C GLY A 89 9.07 0.27 1.12
N LEU A 90 9.85 0.35 2.20
CA LEU A 90 9.31 0.45 3.56
C LEU A 90 8.64 1.81 3.77
N GLN A 91 9.26 2.90 3.29
CA GLN A 91 8.70 4.24 3.37
C GLN A 91 7.39 4.37 2.57
N LEU A 92 7.33 3.79 1.36
CA LEU A 92 6.10 3.75 0.56
C LEU A 92 4.99 3.00 1.30
N LEU A 93 5.31 1.85 1.88
CA LEU A 93 4.33 1.04 2.61
C LEU A 93 3.84 1.76 3.87
N ASP A 94 4.73 2.44 4.60
CA ASP A 94 4.36 3.24 5.76
C ASP A 94 3.45 4.41 5.35
N MET A 95 3.76 5.12 4.26
CA MET A 95 2.90 6.20 3.74
C MET A 95 1.55 5.67 3.27
N ALA A 96 1.52 4.55 2.55
CA ALA A 96 0.27 3.91 2.13
C ALA A 96 -0.59 3.52 3.35
N ARG A 97 0.04 2.95 4.39
CA ARG A 97 -0.65 2.56 5.62
C ARG A 97 -1.24 3.78 6.33
N ILE A 98 -0.47 4.85 6.48
CA ILE A 98 -0.94 6.10 7.12
C ILE A 98 -2.12 6.68 6.32
N GLY A 99 -2.00 6.76 4.99
CA GLY A 99 -3.05 7.27 4.11
C GLY A 99 -4.35 6.46 4.23
N LEU A 100 -4.27 5.14 4.13
CA LEU A 100 -5.43 4.25 4.29
C LEU A 100 -6.11 4.39 5.65
N LEU A 101 -5.32 4.40 6.74
CA LEU A 101 -5.86 4.55 8.09
C LEU A 101 -6.58 5.89 8.27
N TYR A 102 -5.98 6.98 7.80
CA TYR A 102 -6.61 8.30 7.85
C TYR A 102 -7.88 8.39 7.00
N GLY A 103 -7.88 7.81 5.80
CA GLY A 103 -9.06 7.81 4.93
C GLY A 103 -10.24 7.07 5.55
N LEU A 104 -9.99 5.90 6.15
CA LEU A 104 -11.01 5.11 6.83
C LEU A 104 -11.52 5.82 8.10
N LEU A 105 -10.60 6.35 8.91
CA LEU A 105 -10.91 7.01 10.17
C LEU A 105 -11.72 8.29 9.96
N MET A 106 -11.38 9.09 8.94
CA MET A 106 -12.09 10.34 8.63
C MET A 106 -13.54 10.07 8.23
N GLU A 107 -13.81 9.02 7.47
CA GLU A 107 -15.18 8.64 7.15
C GLU A 107 -15.92 8.13 8.38
N GLY A 108 -15.27 7.33 9.25
CA GLY A 108 -15.85 6.91 10.52
C GLY A 108 -16.25 8.08 11.44
N PHE A 109 -15.45 9.16 11.45
CA PHE A 109 -15.78 10.38 12.19
C PHE A 109 -16.97 11.16 11.63
N LYS A 110 -17.29 11.06 10.33
CA LYS A 110 -18.48 11.75 9.77
C LYS A 110 -19.80 11.19 10.28
N ILE A 111 -19.78 9.99 10.83
CA ILE A 111 -20.98 9.26 11.27
C ILE A 111 -21.30 9.57 12.75
N LEU A 112 -20.37 10.23 13.47
CA LEU A 112 -20.53 10.69 14.85
C LEU A 112 -21.12 12.11 14.88
#